data_AF-A0A965VGZ2-F1
#
_entry.id   AF-A0A965VGZ2-F1
#
_cell.length_a   1.000
_cell.length_b   1.000
_cell.length_c   1.000
_cell.angle_alpha   90.00
_cell.angle_beta   90.00
_cell.angle_gamma   90.00
#
_symmetry.space_group_name_H-M   'P 1'
#
loop_
_entity.id
_entity.type
_entity.pdbx_description
1 polymer ?
#
loop_
_entity_poly.entity_id
_entity_poly.type
_entity_poly.pdbx_seq_one_letter_code
_entity_poly.pdbx_strand_id
1 'polypeptide(L)' 'MTQELRAEFAALANRSSDVLIIGGGINGISIMRDLSLQGVTVTLIDRGDVMSGASAASSHMIHGGIRYLE' A
#
# COMPACT_ATOMS: atom_id res chain seq x y z
N MET A 1 -16.16 -13.57 -20.40
CA MET A 1 -16.64 -13.33 -19.03
C MET A 1 -16.08 -11.99 -18.57
N THR A 2 -16.72 -10.89 -18.97
CA THR A 2 -16.39 -9.54 -18.51
C THR A 2 -17.06 -9.37 -17.15
N GLN A 3 -16.28 -9.47 -16.07
CA GLN A 3 -16.79 -9.04 -14.76
C GLN A 3 -17.04 -7.54 -14.85
N GLU A 4 -18.27 -7.13 -14.54
CA GLU A 4 -18.60 -5.73 -14.34
C GLU A 4 -17.71 -5.17 -13.22
N LEU A 5 -17.10 -4.02 -13.48
CA LEU A 5 -16.27 -3.33 -12.50
C LEU A 5 -17.15 -2.97 -11.30
N ARG A 6 -16.74 -3.34 -10.09
CA ARG A 6 -17.49 -2.97 -8.88
C ARG A 6 -17.59 -1.45 -8.81
N ALA A 7 -18.77 -0.94 -8.44
CA ALA A 7 -19.03 0.51 -8.41
C ALA A 7 -18.02 1.30 -7.56
N GLU A 8 -17.52 0.69 -6.48
CA GLU A 8 -16.46 1.24 -5.62
C GLU A 8 -15.15 1.54 -6.36
N PHE A 9 -14.87 0.86 -7.48
CA PHE A 9 -13.69 1.08 -8.31
C PHE A 9 -13.97 1.92 -9.56
N ALA A 10 -15.18 2.45 -9.74
CA ALA A 10 -15.53 3.25 -10.92
C ALA A 10 -14.60 4.47 -11.10
N ALA A 11 -14.14 5.07 -9.99
CA ALA A 11 -13.18 6.18 -10.02
C ALA A 11 -11.79 5.78 -10.55
N LEU A 12 -11.46 4.49 -10.56
CA LEU A 12 -10.22 3.96 -11.13
C LEU A 12 -10.33 3.65 -12.62
N ALA A 13 -11.54 3.49 -13.16
CA ALA A 13 -11.76 3.05 -14.54
C ALA A 13 -11.08 3.95 -15.59
N ASN A 14 -10.95 5.23 -15.29
CA ASN A 14 -10.32 6.23 -16.17
C ASN A 14 -9.04 6.84 -15.57
N ARG A 15 -8.50 6.29 -14.46
CA ARG A 15 -7.21 6.73 -13.92
C ARG A 15 -6.09 5.90 -14.54
N SER A 16 -5.17 6.56 -15.24
CA SER A 16 -3.85 6.02 -15.50
C SER A 16 -2.94 6.30 -14.31
N SER A 17 -2.27 5.27 -13.82
CA SER A 17 -1.14 5.41 -12.89
C SER A 17 0.05 4.67 -13.46
N ASP A 18 1.24 5.25 -13.33
CA ASP A 18 2.51 4.64 -13.72
C ASP A 18 2.81 3.39 -12.88
N VAL A 19 2.38 3.41 -11.60
CA VAL A 19 2.59 2.32 -10.65
C VAL A 19 1.30 1.94 -9.94
N LEU A 20 1.05 0.62 -9.84
CA LEU A 20 0.03 0.02 -8.98
C LEU A 20 0.70 -0.65 -7.79
N ILE A 21 0.33 -0.23 -6.57
CA ILE A 21 0.75 -0.85 -5.31
C ILE A 21 -0.40 -1.67 -4.73
N ILE A 22 -0.12 -2.94 -4.40
CA ILE A 22 -1.09 -3.85 -3.79
C ILE A 22 -0.67 -4.07 -2.32
N GLY A 23 -1.52 -3.59 -1.40
CA GLY A 23 -1.30 -3.63 0.04
C GLY A 23 -0.98 -2.25 0.62
N GLY A 24 -1.87 -1.74 1.47
CA GLY A 24 -1.78 -0.50 2.24
C GLY A 24 -1.19 -0.68 3.64
N GLY A 25 -0.26 -1.61 3.81
CA GLY A 25 0.58 -1.69 5.00
C GLY A 25 1.72 -0.65 4.98
N ILE A 26 2.57 -0.67 6.00
CA ILE A 26 3.67 0.31 6.16
C ILE A 26 4.60 0.36 4.95
N ASN A 27 4.91 -0.79 4.34
CA ASN A 27 5.75 -0.86 3.15
C ASN A 27 5.09 -0.20 1.93
N GLY A 28 3.82 -0.54 1.66
CA GLY A 28 3.09 -0.01 0.49
C GLY A 28 2.89 1.50 0.56
N ILE A 29 2.50 2.02 1.73
CA ILE A 29 2.35 3.48 1.94
C ILE A 29 3.70 4.19 1.83
N SER A 30 4.78 3.60 2.37
CA SER A 30 6.12 4.21 2.30
C SER A 30 6.61 4.33 0.86
N ILE A 31 6.40 3.29 0.05
CA ILE A 31 6.73 3.31 -1.38
C ILE A 31 5.84 4.31 -2.13
N MET A 32 4.53 4.32 -1.87
CA MET A 32 3.61 5.30 -2.47
C MET A 32 4.09 6.73 -2.19
N ARG A 33 4.46 7.03 -0.95
CA ARG A 33 4.98 8.34 -0.54
C ARG A 33 6.24 8.70 -1.29
N ASP A 34 7.22 7.80 -1.33
CA ASP A 34 8.50 8.03 -2.00
C ASP A 34 8.32 8.31 -3.50
N LEU A 35 7.53 7.47 -4.18
CA LEU A 35 7.20 7.64 -5.59
C LEU A 35 6.41 8.94 -5.86
N SER A 36 5.44 9.27 -5.01
CA SER A 36 4.66 10.50 -5.14
C SER A 36 5.53 11.75 -4.99
N LEU A 37 6.54 11.72 -4.10
CA LEU A 37 7.51 12.81 -3.96
C LEU A 37 8.42 12.96 -5.19
N GLN A 38 8.59 11.90 -5.97
CA GLN A 38 9.31 11.90 -7.24
C GLN A 38 8.40 12.24 -8.44
N GLY A 39 7.13 12.59 -8.20
CA GLY A 39 6.17 12.96 -9.25
C GLY A 39 5.57 11.77 -10.01
N VAL A 40 5.80 10.54 -9.55
CA VAL A 40 5.25 9.32 -10.16
C VAL A 40 3.78 9.20 -9.80
N THR A 41 2.92 8.91 -10.78
CA THR A 41 1.49 8.70 -10.51
C THR A 41 1.27 7.29 -9.98
N VAL A 42 0.76 7.18 -8.76
CA VAL A 42 0.59 5.89 -8.07
C VAL A 42 -0.88 5.65 -7.73
N THR A 43 -1.34 4.44 -7.96
CA THR A 43 -2.58 3.91 -7.39
C THR A 43 -2.21 2.88 -6.33
N LEU A 44 -2.73 3.03 -5.11
CA LEU A 44 -2.59 2.05 -4.04
C LEU A 44 -3.96 1.43 -3.76
N ILE A 45 -3.99 0.10 -3.66
CA ILE A 45 -5.19 -0.65 -3.27
C ILE A 45 -4.89 -1.51 -2.03
N ASP A 46 -5.84 -1.58 -1.11
CA ASP A 46 -5.84 -2.53 0.00
C ASP A 46 -7.16 -3.30 0.00
N ARG A 47 -7.13 -4.53 0.51
CA ARG A 47 -8.32 -5.39 0.62
C ARG A 47 -9.21 -5.01 1.81
N GLY A 48 -8.60 -4.53 2.89
CA GLY A 48 -9.25 -4.12 4.14
C GLY A 48 -9.05 -2.63 4.40
N ASP A 49 -8.85 -2.29 5.67
CA ASP A 49 -8.52 -0.92 6.05
C ASP A 49 -7.00 -0.68 5.97
N VAL A 50 -6.62 0.56 5.74
CA VAL A 50 -5.22 0.98 5.66
C VAL A 50 -4.51 0.61 6.97
N MET A 51 -3.29 0.07 6.87
CA MET A 51 -2.47 -0.42 8.00
C MET A 51 -3.02 -1.62 8.79
N SER A 52 -4.19 -2.17 8.45
CA SER A 52 -4.89 -3.18 9.27
C SER A 52 -4.22 -4.56 9.38
N GLY A 53 -3.22 -4.86 8.54
CA GLY A 53 -2.49 -6.13 8.56
C GLY A 53 -1.39 -6.20 9.62
N ALA A 54 -0.27 -6.85 9.27
CA ALA A 54 0.91 -6.97 10.15
C ALA A 54 1.42 -5.60 10.68
N SER A 55 1.16 -4.52 9.94
CA SER A 55 1.53 -3.16 10.34
C SER A 55 0.79 -2.65 11.58
N ALA A 56 -0.44 -3.10 11.83
CA ALA A 56 -1.18 -2.82 13.07
C ALA A 56 -0.83 -3.81 14.20
N ALA A 57 -0.34 -5.01 13.87
CA ALA A 57 -0.04 -6.08 14.81
C ALA A 57 1.45 -6.15 15.21
N SER A 58 2.09 -4.99 15.43
CA SER A 58 3.50 -4.91 15.83
C SER A 58 3.64 -4.72 17.35
N SER A 59 4.86 -4.82 17.88
CA SER A 59 5.16 -4.43 19.26
C SER A 59 5.20 -2.90 19.47
N HIS A 60 4.91 -2.11 18.43
CA HIS A 60 4.98 -0.65 18.43
C HIS A 60 6.33 -0.08 18.90
N MET A 61 7.41 -0.80 18.57
CA MET A 61 8.78 -0.44 18.91
C MET A 61 9.65 -0.46 17.65
N ILE A 62 10.46 0.57 17.48
CA ILE A 62 11.52 0.60 16.46
C ILE A 62 12.80 0.09 17.13
N HIS A 63 13.31 -1.05 16.68
CA HIS A 63 14.53 -1.63 17.23
C HIS A 63 15.47 -2.15 16.13
N GLY A 64 16.78 -2.10 16.38
CA GLY A 64 17.78 -2.68 15.48
C GLY A 64 17.88 -4.21 15.53
N GLY A 65 17.16 -4.85 16.47
CA GLY A 65 17.15 -6.30 16.61
C GLY A 65 18.48 -6.84 17.13
N ILE A 66 18.91 -6.38 18.31
CA ILE A 66 20.21 -6.75 18.90
C ILE A 66 20.40 -8.26 19.05
N ARG A 67 19.31 -9.02 19.20
CA ARG A 67 19.29 -10.49 19.20
C ARG A 67 19.67 -11.14 17.87
N TYR A 68 19.83 -10.38 16.78
CA TYR A 68 20.32 -10.91 15.51
C TYR A 68 21.86 -10.89 15.41
N LEU A 69 22.55 -10.40 16.45
CA LEU A 69 24.01 -10.37 16.51
C LEU A 69 24.62 -11.55 17.28
N GLU A 70 23.78 -12.38 17.90
CA GLU A 70 24.19 -13.62 18.60
C GLU A 70 24.18 -14.84 17.66
#